data_AF-A0A816D7C9-F1
#
_entry.id   AF-A0A816D7C9-F1
#
_cell.length_a   1.000
_cell.length_b   1.000
_cell.length_c   1.000
_cell.angle_alpha   90.00
_cell.angle_beta   90.00
_cell.angle_gamma   90.00
#
_symmetry.space_group_name_H-M   'P 1'
#
loop_
_entity.id
_entity.type
_entity.pdbx_description
1 polymer ?
#
loop_
_entity_poly.entity_id
_entity_poly.type
_entity_poly.pdbx_seq_one_letter_code
_entity_poly.pdbx_strand_id
1 'polypeptide(L)'
;MCESDTNSGRGNENGVDLNRDFPSQFDNVLTTDLFSNRQPETIAIMKWILKENFVLSGNLHGGDIVASYPYDETAHHIASTYGTTPDDSLFRHLARVYSNKHLKMHFGNSCTEHFPEGITNGAKMYDVA
;
A
#
# COMPACT_ATOMS: atom_id res chain seq x y z
N MET A 1 18.74 -5.83 -1.12
CA MET A 1 18.37 -5.28 0.19
C MET A 1 17.13 -6.04 0.60
N CYS A 2 17.26 -6.92 1.59
CA CYS A 2 16.18 -7.69 2.20
C CYS A 2 16.61 -7.80 3.67
N GLU A 3 16.22 -6.78 4.43
CA GLU A 3 16.12 -6.65 5.90
C GLU A 3 16.39 -5.19 6.31
N SER A 4 15.53 -4.67 7.20
CA SER A 4 15.94 -3.68 8.19
C SER A 4 15.99 -4.42 9.53
N ASP A 5 17.20 -4.59 10.07
CA ASP A 5 17.50 -5.39 11.27
C ASP A 5 16.82 -4.91 12.57
N THR A 6 16.04 -3.84 12.54
CA THR A 6 15.17 -3.45 13.65
C THR A 6 13.94 -2.73 13.10
N ASN A 7 12.74 -2.96 13.67
CA ASN A 7 11.55 -2.11 13.44
C ASN A 7 11.73 -0.67 14.00
N SER A 8 12.97 -0.25 14.28
CA SER A 8 13.30 1.07 14.79
C SER A 8 13.07 2.11 13.69
N GLY A 9 12.26 3.13 13.98
CA GLY A 9 11.94 4.21 13.05
C GLY A 9 10.87 3.88 12.00
N ARG A 10 10.14 2.77 12.11
CA ARG A 10 8.99 2.47 11.24
C ARG A 10 7.83 3.45 11.47
N GLY A 11 7.49 3.66 12.75
CA GLY A 11 6.43 4.59 13.14
C GLY A 11 6.93 6.04 13.12
N ASN A 12 6.00 6.98 13.21
CA ASN A 12 6.33 8.39 13.47
C ASN A 12 6.84 8.59 14.92
N GLU A 13 7.07 9.85 15.32
CA GLU A 13 7.54 10.19 16.68
C GLU A 13 6.64 9.65 17.80
N ASN A 14 5.33 9.49 17.53
CA ASN A 14 4.38 8.92 18.48
C ASN A 14 4.31 7.38 18.43
N GLY A 15 5.17 6.73 17.64
CA GLY A 15 5.18 5.28 17.44
C GLY A 15 4.03 4.75 16.59
N VAL A 16 3.32 5.61 15.83
CA VAL A 16 2.19 5.22 14.99
C VAL A 16 2.65 4.82 13.59
N ASP A 17 2.15 3.69 13.08
CA ASP A 17 2.33 3.29 11.69
C ASP A 17 1.45 4.16 10.77
N LEU A 18 2.08 5.10 10.06
CA LEU A 18 1.37 6.03 9.17
C LEU A 18 0.65 5.33 8.01
N ASN A 19 1.09 4.12 7.61
CA ASN A 19 0.42 3.33 6.58
C ASN A 19 -0.76 2.49 7.14
N ARG A 20 -1.15 2.73 8.40
CA ARG A 20 -2.40 2.29 9.04
C ARG A 20 -3.23 3.46 9.55
N ASP A 21 -2.75 4.69 9.30
CA ASP A 21 -3.35 5.90 9.84
C ASP A 21 -4.25 6.62 8.82
N PHE A 22 -4.49 6.04 7.64
CA PHE A 22 -5.48 6.55 6.69
C PHE A 22 -6.88 5.95 6.96
N PRO A 23 -7.97 6.64 6.59
CA PRO A 23 -9.32 6.07 6.60
C PRO A 23 -9.41 4.82 5.71
N SER A 24 -10.01 3.75 6.23
CA SER A 24 -10.31 2.53 5.48
C SER A 24 -11.59 2.72 4.66
N GLN A 25 -11.70 2.01 3.53
CA GLN A 25 -12.94 2.03 2.75
C GLN A 25 -14.09 1.30 3.45
N PHE A 26 -13.78 0.52 4.49
CA PHE A 26 -14.73 -0.20 5.33
C PHE A 26 -15.07 0.56 6.62
N ASP A 27 -14.47 1.73 6.85
CA ASP A 27 -14.84 2.61 7.95
C ASP A 27 -16.29 3.10 7.79
N ASN A 28 -17.01 3.23 8.91
CA ASN A 28 -18.34 3.82 8.92
C ASN A 28 -18.26 5.35 8.71
N VAL A 29 -18.14 5.77 7.44
CA VAL A 29 -17.94 7.17 7.02
C VAL A 29 -19.06 8.11 7.47
N LEU A 30 -20.25 7.59 7.78
CA LEU A 30 -21.40 8.38 8.25
C LEU A 30 -21.22 8.95 9.67
N THR A 31 -20.27 8.42 10.45
CA THR A 31 -20.09 8.78 11.86
C THR A 31 -18.71 9.35 12.18
N THR A 32 -17.77 9.32 11.24
CA THR A 32 -16.36 9.59 11.52
C THR A 32 -15.91 10.84 10.77
N ASP A 33 -15.49 11.87 11.50
CA ASP A 33 -14.81 13.01 10.89
C ASP A 33 -13.50 12.51 10.25
N LEU A 34 -13.33 12.82 8.96
CA LEU A 34 -12.27 12.30 8.10
C LEU A 34 -10.87 12.55 8.68
N PHE A 35 -10.67 13.68 9.37
CA PHE A 35 -9.36 14.07 9.92
C PHE A 35 -9.18 13.75 11.40
N SER A 36 -10.24 13.32 12.09
CA SER A 36 -10.18 13.03 13.52
C SER A 36 -9.36 11.77 13.80
N ASN A 37 -8.65 11.77 14.95
CA ASN A 37 -7.82 10.66 15.43
C ASN A 37 -6.63 10.27 14.54
N ARG A 38 -6.15 11.18 13.67
CA ARG A 38 -5.01 10.94 12.77
C ARG A 38 -3.78 11.74 13.16
N GLN A 39 -2.60 11.24 12.77
CA GLN A 39 -1.31 11.88 12.97
C GLN A 39 -1.15 13.12 12.08
N PRO A 40 -0.34 14.12 12.50
CA PRO A 40 -0.15 15.34 11.72
C PRO A 40 0.41 15.08 10.32
N GLU A 41 1.27 14.07 10.15
CA GLU A 41 1.81 13.65 8.86
C GLU A 41 0.69 13.14 7.92
N THR A 42 -0.18 12.27 8.42
CA THR A 42 -1.34 11.73 7.68
C THR A 42 -2.28 12.86 7.26
N ILE A 43 -2.63 13.75 8.20
CA ILE A 43 -3.50 14.90 7.91
C ILE A 43 -2.92 15.81 6.83
N ALA A 44 -1.60 16.06 6.86
CA ALA A 44 -0.92 16.88 5.86
C ALA A 44 -1.03 16.27 4.46
N ILE A 45 -0.78 14.96 4.34
CA ILE A 45 -0.90 14.23 3.07
C ILE A 45 -2.35 14.16 2.59
N MET A 46 -3.31 13.88 3.47
CA MET A 46 -4.74 13.89 3.12
C MET A 46 -5.19 15.25 2.58
N LYS A 47 -4.80 16.35 3.26
CA LYS A 47 -5.12 17.71 2.79
C LYS A 47 -4.48 18.01 1.44
N TRP A 48 -3.26 17.53 1.19
CA TRP A 48 -2.58 17.72 -0.09
C TRP A 48 -3.25 16.95 -1.21
N ILE A 49 -3.59 15.68 -0.98
CA ILE A 49 -4.33 14.82 -1.92
C ILE A 49 -5.69 15.43 -2.28
N LEU A 50 -6.42 15.98 -1.30
CA LEU A 50 -7.72 16.62 -1.54
C LEU A 50 -7.63 17.99 -2.22
N LYS A 51 -6.48 18.66 -2.13
CA LYS A 51 -6.28 20.00 -2.69
C LYS A 51 -5.91 19.96 -4.18
N GLU A 52 -5.13 18.96 -4.60
CA GLU A 52 -4.59 18.87 -5.95
C GLU A 52 -5.25 17.74 -6.75
N ASN A 53 -5.33 17.89 -8.07
CA ASN A 53 -5.93 16.88 -8.95
C ASN A 53 -4.87 15.83 -9.37
N PHE A 54 -4.44 14.98 -8.44
CA PHE A 54 -3.55 13.86 -8.76
C PHE A 54 -4.24 12.84 -9.66
N VAL A 55 -3.59 12.48 -10.77
CA VAL A 55 -4.09 11.46 -11.72
C VAL A 55 -3.44 10.10 -11.49
N LEU A 56 -2.17 10.09 -11.09
CA LEU A 56 -1.40 8.88 -10.79
C LEU A 56 -0.45 9.17 -9.63
N SER A 57 -0.30 8.23 -8.73
CA SER A 57 0.63 8.29 -7.61
C SER A 57 1.30 6.93 -7.38
N GLY A 58 2.36 6.94 -6.57
CA GLY A 58 3.01 5.75 -6.05
C GLY A 58 3.77 6.12 -4.78
N ASN A 59 3.70 5.26 -3.77
CA ASN A 59 4.49 5.35 -2.55
C ASN A 59 5.62 4.31 -2.60
N LEU A 60 6.72 4.57 -1.88
CA LEU A 60 7.91 3.73 -1.90
C LEU A 60 8.13 3.11 -0.53
N HIS A 61 8.23 1.78 -0.49
CA HIS A 61 8.49 1.00 0.72
C HIS A 61 9.77 0.17 0.57
N GLY A 62 10.38 -0.16 1.71
CA GLY A 62 11.42 -1.18 1.82
C GLY A 62 10.89 -2.39 2.59
N GLY A 63 11.50 -3.56 2.35
CA GLY A 63 11.11 -4.84 2.96
C GLY A 63 11.07 -5.96 1.93
N ASP A 64 10.53 -5.66 0.75
CA ASP A 64 10.44 -6.56 -0.40
C ASP A 64 10.74 -5.82 -1.73
N ILE A 65 10.85 -6.60 -2.81
CA ILE A 65 11.05 -6.15 -4.18
C ILE A 65 9.83 -6.56 -5.01
N VAL A 66 8.78 -5.74 -4.94
CA VAL A 66 7.50 -5.97 -5.63
C VAL A 66 6.80 -4.64 -5.89
N ALA A 67 6.00 -4.57 -6.95
CA ALA A 67 5.02 -3.51 -7.14
C ALA A 67 3.65 -3.98 -6.63
N SER A 68 3.24 -3.49 -5.46
CA SER A 68 1.89 -3.72 -4.92
C SER A 68 0.87 -2.79 -5.59
N TYR A 69 -0.35 -3.29 -5.78
CA TYR A 69 -1.46 -2.50 -6.31
C TYR A 69 -2.78 -2.81 -5.56
N PRO A 70 -3.76 -1.87 -5.60
CA PRO A 70 -4.96 -1.99 -4.79
C PRO A 70 -5.85 -3.20 -5.15
N TYR A 71 -6.76 -3.61 -4.27
CA TYR A 71 -6.90 -3.13 -2.89
C TYR A 71 -5.88 -3.78 -1.94
N ASP A 72 -5.57 -3.06 -0.84
CA ASP A 72 -4.70 -3.54 0.24
C ASP A 72 -5.46 -4.25 1.38
N GLU A 73 -6.80 -4.18 1.39
CA GLU A 73 -7.70 -4.79 2.38
C GLU A 73 -8.93 -5.42 1.70
N THR A 74 -9.60 -6.36 2.39
CA THR A 74 -10.89 -6.94 1.96
C THR A 74 -11.99 -6.66 2.98
N ALA A 75 -13.26 -6.72 2.57
CA ALA A 75 -14.41 -6.41 3.44
C ALA A 75 -14.54 -7.31 4.68
N HIS A 76 -13.89 -8.47 4.66
CA HIS A 76 -13.85 -9.40 5.77
C HIS A 76 -12.51 -9.40 6.51
N HIS A 77 -11.58 -8.53 6.13
CA HIS A 77 -10.20 -8.49 6.63
C HIS A 77 -9.53 -9.87 6.63
N ILE A 78 -9.75 -10.61 5.53
CA ILE A 78 -9.16 -11.93 5.32
C ILE A 78 -7.89 -11.75 4.50
N ALA A 79 -6.75 -11.81 5.17
CA ALA A 79 -5.44 -11.87 4.54
C ALA A 79 -5.37 -12.96 3.47
N SER A 80 -4.52 -12.75 2.46
CA SER A 80 -4.32 -13.70 1.35
C SER A 80 -5.53 -13.86 0.41
N THR A 81 -6.53 -13.00 0.51
CA THR A 81 -7.65 -12.93 -0.42
C THR A 81 -7.43 -11.79 -1.41
N TYR A 82 -7.70 -12.05 -2.69
CA TYR A 82 -7.53 -11.04 -3.72
C TYR A 82 -8.60 -9.94 -3.62
N GLY A 83 -8.18 -8.70 -3.37
CA GLY A 83 -9.05 -7.52 -3.31
C GLY A 83 -9.19 -6.87 -4.68
N THR A 84 -10.17 -7.31 -5.48
CA THR A 84 -10.38 -6.80 -6.85
C THR A 84 -10.89 -5.36 -6.85
N THR A 85 -10.25 -4.50 -7.64
CA THR A 85 -10.75 -3.14 -7.96
C THR A 85 -11.56 -3.15 -9.27
N PRO A 86 -12.46 -2.17 -9.49
CA PRO A 86 -13.08 -1.97 -10.80
C PRO A 86 -12.07 -1.78 -11.95
N ASP A 87 -10.91 -1.19 -11.64
CA ASP A 87 -9.83 -0.87 -12.58
C ASP A 87 -8.65 -1.86 -12.51
N ASP A 88 -8.87 -3.11 -12.08
CA ASP A 88 -7.82 -4.10 -11.82
C ASP A 88 -6.84 -4.27 -13.00
N SER A 89 -7.38 -4.31 -14.21
CA SER A 89 -6.57 -4.45 -15.43
C SER A 89 -5.60 -3.28 -15.64
N LEU A 90 -6.03 -2.06 -15.32
CA LEU A 90 -5.20 -0.86 -15.41
C LEU A 90 -4.12 -0.89 -14.32
N PHE A 91 -4.47 -1.21 -13.08
CA PHE A 91 -3.51 -1.29 -11.98
C PHE A 91 -2.44 -2.36 -12.21
N ARG A 92 -2.84 -3.54 -12.67
CA ARG A 92 -1.88 -4.58 -13.10
C ARG A 92 -0.96 -4.09 -14.22
N HIS A 93 -1.50 -3.33 -15.19
CA HIS A 93 -0.69 -2.75 -16.26
C HIS A 93 0.35 -1.77 -15.69
N LEU A 94 -0.06 -0.83 -14.85
CA LEU A 94 0.82 0.15 -14.22
C LEU A 94 1.91 -0.51 -13.37
N ALA A 95 1.55 -1.52 -12.56
CA ALA A 95 2.51 -2.27 -11.76
C ALA A 95 3.54 -3.01 -12.63
N ARG A 96 3.10 -3.65 -13.73
CA ARG A 96 4.00 -4.32 -14.69
C ARG A 96 4.94 -3.33 -15.37
N VAL A 97 4.48 -2.13 -15.72
CA VAL A 97 5.34 -1.10 -16.32
C VAL A 97 6.52 -0.79 -15.42
N TYR A 98 6.29 -0.63 -14.10
CA TYR A 98 7.36 -0.39 -13.14
C TYR A 98 8.26 -1.64 -12.96
N SER A 99 7.65 -2.80 -12.69
CA SER A 99 8.36 -4.06 -12.45
C SER A 99 9.29 -4.45 -13.60
N ASN A 100 8.81 -4.35 -14.85
CA ASN A 100 9.57 -4.70 -16.05
C ASN A 100 10.74 -3.76 -16.34
N LYS A 101 10.71 -2.52 -15.84
CA LYS A 101 11.83 -1.57 -15.96
C LYS A 101 12.84 -1.69 -14.83
N HIS A 102 12.45 -2.28 -13.70
CA HIS A 102 13.34 -2.53 -12.58
C HIS A 102 14.23 -3.77 -12.85
N LEU A 103 15.54 -3.64 -12.58
CA LEU A 103 16.57 -4.62 -12.93
C LEU A 103 16.30 -6.06 -12.45
N LYS A 104 15.60 -6.22 -11.32
CA LYS A 104 15.36 -7.54 -10.71
C LYS A 104 13.90 -7.83 -10.34
N MET A 105 13.01 -6.84 -10.36
CA MET A 105 11.66 -7.00 -9.79
C MET A 105 10.83 -7.99 -10.62
N HIS A 106 10.88 -7.86 -11.95
CA HIS A 106 10.18 -8.72 -12.89
C HIS A 106 10.55 -10.21 -12.82
N PHE A 107 11.70 -10.58 -12.22
CA PHE A 107 12.04 -11.98 -11.98
C PHE A 107 11.14 -12.62 -10.91
N GLY A 108 10.50 -11.80 -10.08
CA GLY A 108 9.56 -12.25 -9.05
C GLY A 108 10.18 -12.93 -7.84
N ASN A 109 11.50 -13.13 -7.82
CA ASN A 109 12.21 -13.71 -6.69
C ASN A 109 12.63 -12.59 -5.74
N SER A 110 11.75 -12.26 -4.79
CA SER A 110 11.97 -11.21 -3.80
C SER A 110 12.29 -11.84 -2.46
N CYS A 111 13.46 -11.56 -1.87
CA CYS A 111 13.76 -11.93 -0.48
C CYS A 111 13.36 -13.38 -0.14
N THR A 112 12.27 -13.57 0.62
CA THR A 112 11.69 -14.87 1.01
C THR A 112 10.39 -15.23 0.28
N GLU A 113 9.88 -14.37 -0.59
CA GLU A 113 8.60 -14.52 -1.28
C GLU A 113 8.75 -14.61 -2.82
N HIS A 114 7.70 -15.11 -3.46
CA HIS A 114 7.63 -15.19 -4.92
C HIS A 114 6.43 -14.41 -5.46
N PHE A 115 6.71 -13.37 -6.23
CA PHE A 115 5.73 -12.50 -6.89
C PHE A 115 5.80 -12.69 -8.40
N PRO A 116 4.93 -13.49 -9.03
CA PRO A 116 4.91 -13.63 -10.48
C PRO A 116 4.87 -12.26 -11.18
N GLU A 117 5.74 -12.06 -12.17
CA GLU A 117 5.92 -10.79 -12.89
C GLU A 117 6.38 -9.60 -12.01
N GLY A 118 6.77 -9.85 -10.75
CA GLY A 118 7.20 -8.82 -9.80
C GLY A 118 6.08 -7.89 -9.32
N ILE A 119 4.82 -8.34 -9.41
CA ILE A 119 3.65 -7.56 -8.99
C ILE A 119 2.79 -8.36 -8.01
N THR A 120 2.05 -7.68 -7.14
CA THR A 120 1.08 -8.34 -6.26
C THR A 120 -0.12 -7.43 -5.97
N ASN A 121 -1.27 -8.04 -5.71
CA ASN A 121 -2.40 -7.33 -5.12
C ASN A 121 -2.15 -7.22 -3.61
N GLY A 122 -2.36 -6.03 -3.04
CA GLY A 122 -2.02 -5.75 -1.64
C GLY A 122 -2.65 -6.73 -0.66
N ALA A 123 -3.98 -6.89 -0.72
CA ALA A 123 -4.73 -7.78 0.17
C ALA A 123 -4.31 -9.26 0.05
N LYS A 124 -3.81 -9.66 -1.13
CA LYS A 124 -3.28 -11.01 -1.36
C LYS A 124 -1.89 -11.22 -0.75
N MET A 125 -1.05 -10.17 -0.69
CA MET A 125 0.30 -10.27 -0.12
C MET A 125 0.22 -10.46 1.40
N TYR A 126 -0.40 -9.51 2.09
CA TYR A 126 -0.75 -9.56 3.51
C TYR A 126 -1.86 -8.52 3.75
N ASP A 127 -2.77 -8.75 4.69
CA ASP A 127 -3.82 -7.76 4.96
C ASP A 127 -3.20 -6.49 5.59
N VAL A 128 -3.51 -5.34 5.01
CA VAL A 128 -3.03 -4.03 5.43
C VAL A 128 -4.15 -3.28 6.17
N ALA A 129 -4.83 -3.98 7.08
CA ALA A 129 -5.76 -3.37 8.04
C ALA A 129 -5.02 -2.70 9.20
#